data_AF-A0A4C1UAU0-F1
#
_entry.id   AF-A0A4C1UAU0-F1
#
_cell.length_a   1.000
_cell.length_b   1.000
_cell.length_c   1.000
_cell.angle_alpha   90.00
_cell.angle_beta   90.00
_cell.angle_gamma   90.00
#
_symmetry.space_group_name_H-M   'P 1'
#
loop_
_entity.id
_entity.type
_entity.pdbx_description
1 polymer ?
#
loop_
_entity_poly.entity_id
_entity_poly.type
_entity_poly.pdbx_seq_one_letter_code
_entity_poly.pdbx_strand_id
1 'polypeptide(L)'
;MAAKQPGIIQEAQTTNDDIPLPNWEESLLSLEKLDRTSPEIWPEPIPGISGFAPLQDPKEVPPPWHRGLSNDDIAYMQQLGTLSTTSLIMEVKKLHDLAYQLGLEEAKEMTRGKYLNIFSSKRQRLHN
;
A
#
# COMPACT_ATOMS: atom_id res chain seq x y z
N MET A 1 -31.96 -64.40 8.21
CA MET A 1 -33.23 -64.96 7.67
C MET A 1 -34.16 -63.79 7.41
N ALA A 2 -34.66 -63.68 6.18
CA ALA A 2 -35.26 -62.49 5.60
C ALA A 2 -36.67 -62.17 6.14
N ALA A 3 -36.97 -60.87 6.25
CA ALA A 3 -38.30 -60.27 6.26
C ALA A 3 -38.07 -58.75 6.13
N LYS A 4 -38.73 -57.93 5.32
CA LYS A 4 -39.90 -58.04 4.46
C LYS A 4 -40.00 -56.67 3.77
N GLN A 5 -39.94 -56.61 2.45
CA GLN A 5 -40.58 -55.53 1.69
C GLN A 5 -41.79 -56.15 0.99
N PRO A 6 -42.91 -55.42 0.91
CA PRO A 6 -43.30 -54.93 -0.43
C PRO A 6 -44.04 -53.58 -0.43
N GLY A 7 -43.95 -52.87 -1.56
CA GLY A 7 -45.09 -52.15 -2.12
C GLY A 7 -45.04 -50.62 -2.23
N ILE A 8 -44.27 -50.13 -3.21
CA ILE A 8 -44.62 -49.16 -4.28
C ILE A 8 -45.51 -47.95 -3.90
N ILE A 9 -44.97 -46.73 -4.04
CA ILE A 9 -45.62 -45.60 -4.74
C ILE A 9 -44.54 -44.87 -5.58
N GLN A 10 -44.90 -44.59 -6.84
CA GLN A 10 -44.13 -43.92 -7.89
C GLN A 10 -44.21 -42.38 -7.77
N GLU A 11 -43.47 -41.71 -8.67
CA GLU A 11 -43.53 -40.29 -9.06
C GLU A 11 -42.61 -39.37 -8.23
N ALA A 12 -41.74 -38.53 -8.79
CA ALA A 12 -41.72 -37.90 -10.09
C ALA A 12 -40.29 -37.62 -10.58
N GLN A 13 -40.12 -37.75 -11.88
CA GLN A 13 -38.98 -37.28 -12.66
C GLN A 13 -39.27 -35.86 -13.12
N THR A 14 -38.35 -34.93 -12.81
CA THR A 14 -38.20 -33.61 -13.44
C THR A 14 -36.69 -33.46 -13.65
N THR A 15 -36.11 -33.77 -14.82
CA THR A 15 -35.90 -32.89 -16.00
C THR A 15 -35.48 -31.47 -15.64
N ASN A 16 -34.54 -30.93 -16.43
CA ASN A 16 -33.95 -29.58 -16.44
C ASN A 16 -32.55 -29.57 -15.78
N ASP A 17 -31.41 -29.28 -16.43
CA ASP A 17 -31.14 -28.65 -17.72
C ASP A 17 -29.73 -29.03 -18.20
N ASP A 18 -29.60 -29.34 -19.50
CA ASP A 18 -28.34 -29.21 -20.24
C ASP A 18 -27.98 -27.73 -20.32
N ILE A 19 -27.21 -27.24 -19.35
CA ILE A 19 -26.52 -25.96 -19.45
C ILE A 19 -25.08 -26.29 -19.85
N PRO A 20 -24.62 -25.95 -21.07
CA PRO A 20 -23.20 -25.90 -21.35
C PRO A 20 -22.62 -24.86 -20.41
N LEU A 21 -22.09 -25.29 -19.26
CA LEU A 21 -21.33 -24.41 -18.40
C LEU A 21 -20.15 -23.94 -19.26
N PRO A 22 -20.02 -22.63 -19.56
CA PRO A 22 -18.77 -22.15 -20.12
C PRO A 22 -17.67 -22.59 -19.14
N ASN A 23 -16.55 -23.07 -19.66
CA ASN A 23 -15.44 -23.57 -18.85
C ASN A 23 -14.99 -22.47 -17.87
N TRP A 24 -15.58 -22.43 -16.67
CA TRP A 24 -15.33 -21.38 -15.69
C TRP A 24 -13.87 -21.44 -15.22
N GLU A 25 -13.21 -22.59 -15.34
CA GLU A 25 -11.78 -22.73 -15.07
C GLU A 25 -10.95 -21.88 -16.03
N GLU A 26 -11.32 -21.80 -17.31
CA GLU A 26 -10.67 -20.89 -18.28
C GLU A 26 -10.91 -19.41 -17.96
N SER A 27 -12.09 -19.07 -17.43
CA SER A 27 -12.41 -17.71 -16.99
C SER A 27 -11.71 -17.33 -15.67
N LEU A 28 -11.41 -18.32 -14.82
CA LEU A 28 -10.67 -18.15 -13.56
C LEU A 28 -9.15 -18.17 -13.75
N LEU A 29 -8.66 -18.62 -14.91
CA LEU A 29 -7.24 -18.53 -15.26
C LEU A 29 -6.91 -17.08 -15.64
N SER A 30 -6.23 -16.36 -14.75
CA SER A 30 -5.67 -15.05 -15.06
C SER A 30 -4.56 -15.20 -16.09
N LEU A 31 -4.81 -14.82 -17.35
CA LEU A 31 -3.79 -14.73 -18.41
C LEU A 31 -2.92 -13.46 -18.29
N GLU A 32 -2.91 -12.84 -17.11
CA GLU A 32 -2.18 -11.62 -16.82
C GLU A 32 -0.67 -11.90 -16.78
N LYS A 33 0.09 -11.27 -17.67
CA LYS A 33 1.54 -11.18 -17.53
C LYS A 33 1.86 -10.21 -16.41
N LEU A 34 2.18 -10.72 -15.23
CA LEU A 34 2.85 -9.93 -14.21
C LEU A 34 4.30 -9.69 -14.67
N ASP A 35 4.49 -8.71 -15.55
CA ASP A 35 5.80 -8.11 -15.82
C ASP A 35 6.22 -7.34 -14.56
N ARG A 36 6.67 -8.08 -13.55
CA ARG A 36 7.10 -7.58 -12.22
C ARG A 36 8.44 -6.85 -12.27
N THR A 37 8.87 -6.36 -13.43
CA THR A 37 9.86 -5.29 -13.42
C THR A 37 9.21 -4.14 -12.66
N SER A 38 9.82 -3.74 -11.53
CA SER A 38 9.38 -2.57 -10.78
C SER A 38 9.03 -1.47 -11.78
N PRO A 39 7.85 -0.82 -11.67
CA PRO A 39 7.49 0.26 -12.58
C PRO A 39 8.67 1.22 -12.70
N GLU A 40 9.07 1.54 -13.93
CA GLU A 40 10.08 2.57 -14.16
C GLU A 40 9.63 3.79 -13.36
N ILE A 41 10.47 4.17 -12.41
CA ILE A 41 10.18 5.20 -11.41
C ILE A 41 9.89 6.48 -12.19
N TRP A 42 8.60 6.74 -12.41
CA TRP A 42 8.04 7.81 -13.23
C TRP A 42 8.72 7.97 -14.60
N PRO A 43 8.10 7.51 -15.71
CA PRO A 43 8.72 7.58 -17.05
C PRO A 43 9.03 9.01 -17.52
N GLU A 44 8.44 10.03 -16.89
CA GLU A 44 8.84 11.42 -17.10
C GLU A 44 9.42 12.04 -15.82
N PRO A 45 10.65 12.57 -15.86
CA PRO A 45 11.18 13.37 -14.77
C PRO A 45 10.32 14.63 -14.64
N ILE A 46 9.49 14.71 -13.59
CA ILE A 46 8.65 15.88 -13.35
C ILE A 46 9.59 17.12 -13.32
N PRO A 47 9.35 18.12 -14.20
CA PRO A 47 10.19 19.30 -14.27
C PRO A 47 10.27 19.98 -12.90
N GLY A 48 11.47 20.00 -12.32
CA GLY A 48 11.71 20.63 -11.02
C GLY A 48 12.01 19.70 -9.84
N ILE A 49 11.86 18.37 -9.96
CA ILE A 49 12.28 17.41 -8.91
C ILE A 49 13.51 16.58 -9.28
N SER A 50 13.80 16.40 -10.57
CA SER A 50 14.89 15.53 -11.04
C SER A 50 16.30 16.00 -10.64
N GLY A 51 16.47 17.28 -10.30
CA GLY A 51 17.74 17.84 -9.80
C GLY A 51 17.87 17.87 -8.28
N PHE A 52 16.83 17.46 -7.53
CA PHE A 52 16.84 17.39 -6.06
C PHE A 52 16.88 15.95 -5.55
N ALA A 53 16.61 14.97 -6.42
CA ALA A 53 17.04 13.60 -6.17
C ALA A 53 18.56 13.63 -5.96
N PRO A 54 19.10 13.13 -4.84
CA PRO A 54 20.53 13.05 -4.64
C PRO A 54 21.12 12.34 -5.85
N LEU A 55 21.99 13.02 -6.59
CA LEU A 55 22.87 12.37 -7.55
C LEU A 55 23.56 11.28 -6.74
N GLN A 56 23.29 10.01 -7.05
CA GLN A 56 23.72 8.88 -6.25
C GLN A 56 25.26 8.85 -6.22
N ASP A 57 25.86 9.56 -5.28
CA ASP A 57 27.24 9.38 -4.91
C ASP A 57 27.37 7.97 -4.32
N PRO A 58 28.35 7.13 -4.72
CA PRO A 58 28.46 5.73 -4.28
C PRO A 58 28.76 5.55 -2.78
N LYS A 59 28.74 6.62 -1.98
CA LYS A 59 28.82 6.53 -0.53
C LYS A 59 27.41 6.39 0.02
N GLU A 60 26.84 5.21 -0.24
CA GLU A 60 25.64 4.69 0.39
C GLU A 60 25.82 4.67 1.91
N VAL A 61 25.62 5.81 2.57
CA VAL A 61 25.17 5.75 3.96
C VAL A 61 23.77 5.21 3.86
N PRO A 62 23.49 4.01 4.42
CA PRO A 62 22.14 3.50 4.44
C PRO A 62 21.25 4.60 5.02
N PRO A 63 20.13 4.92 4.39
CA PRO A 63 19.28 5.98 4.90
C PRO A 63 18.93 5.70 6.37
N PRO A 64 18.64 6.72 7.18
CA PRO A 64 18.50 6.53 8.63
C PRO A 64 17.43 5.48 9.00
N TRP A 65 16.42 5.26 8.16
CA TRP A 65 15.41 4.19 8.32
C TRP A 65 15.90 2.78 7.95
N HIS A 66 17.03 2.64 7.27
CA HIS A 66 17.75 1.39 7.05
C HIS A 66 18.63 0.99 8.24
N ARG A 67 18.75 1.86 9.26
CA ARG A 67 19.39 1.50 10.52
C ARG A 67 18.49 0.47 11.21
N GLY A 68 19.08 -0.60 11.75
CA GLY A 68 18.35 -1.54 12.60
C GLY A 68 17.78 -0.84 13.84
N LEU A 69 16.84 -1.51 14.53
CA LEU A 69 16.25 -0.96 15.75
C LEU A 69 17.33 -0.59 16.78
N SER A 70 17.29 0.66 17.24
CA SER A 70 18.08 1.12 18.37
C SER A 70 17.60 0.44 19.66
N ASN A 71 18.45 0.43 20.69
CA ASN A 71 18.03 0.03 22.03
C ASN A 71 16.85 0.88 22.54
N ASP A 72 16.82 2.17 22.16
CA ASP A 72 15.71 3.07 22.52
C ASP A 72 14.40 2.66 21.84
N ASP A 73 14.46 2.21 20.58
CA ASP A 73 13.27 1.75 19.84
C ASP A 73 12.71 0.47 20.48
N ILE A 74 13.59 -0.44 20.89
CA ILE A 74 13.22 -1.67 21.58
C ILE A 74 12.58 -1.35 22.94
N ALA A 75 13.17 -0.42 23.71
CA ALA A 75 12.59 0.02 24.98
C ALA A 75 11.22 0.67 24.79
N TYR A 76 11.07 1.50 23.76
CA TYR A 76 9.79 2.14 23.44
C TYR A 76 8.72 1.13 23.02
N MET A 77 9.07 0.13 22.20
CA MET A 77 8.17 -0.97 21.86
C MET A 77 7.71 -1.75 23.09
N GLN A 78 8.63 -2.06 24.02
CA GLN A 78 8.29 -2.72 25.27
C GLN A 78 7.34 -1.86 26.10
N GLN A 79 7.61 -0.55 26.22
CA GLN A 79 6.72 0.38 26.90
C GLN A 79 5.32 0.36 26.30
N LEU A 80 5.18 0.43 24.98
CA LEU A 80 3.89 0.35 24.30
C LEU A 80 3.18 -0.99 24.56
N GLY A 81 3.91 -2.10 24.61
CA GLY A 81 3.37 -3.43 24.91
C GLY A 81 2.86 -3.60 26.35
N THR A 82 3.37 -2.81 27.30
CA THR A 82 2.88 -2.80 28.69
C THR A 82 1.61 -1.97 28.90
N LEU A 83 1.20 -1.18 27.91
CA LEU A 83 0.02 -0.32 28.04
C LEU A 83 -1.27 -1.13 28.07
N SER A 84 -2.26 -0.63 28.80
CA SER A 84 -3.63 -1.14 28.70
C SER A 84 -4.22 -0.84 27.32
N THR A 85 -5.19 -1.62 26.86
CA THR A 85 -5.85 -1.42 25.56
C THR A 85 -6.38 0.01 25.39
N THR A 86 -6.97 0.59 26.44
CA THR A 86 -7.47 1.97 26.44
C THR A 86 -6.33 2.98 26.29
N SER A 87 -5.23 2.79 27.02
CA SER A 87 -4.05 3.66 26.92
C SER A 87 -3.39 3.58 25.55
N LEU A 88 -3.31 2.40 24.95
CA LEU A 88 -2.79 2.21 23.61
C LEU A 88 -3.64 2.93 22.56
N ILE A 89 -4.98 2.82 22.66
CA ILE A 89 -5.91 3.55 21.77
C ILE A 89 -5.71 5.07 21.89
N MET A 90 -5.49 5.58 23.10
CA MET A 90 -5.21 7.01 23.30
C MET A 90 -3.90 7.44 22.62
N GLU A 91 -2.82 6.65 22.70
CA GLU A 91 -1.58 7.00 21.99
C GLU A 91 -1.70 6.87 20.48
N VAL A 92 -2.48 5.92 19.97
CA VAL A 92 -2.80 5.87 18.53
C VAL A 92 -3.54 7.14 18.11
N LYS A 93 -4.52 7.59 18.89
CA LYS A 93 -5.25 8.84 18.62
C LYS A 93 -4.33 10.05 18.63
N LYS A 94 -3.48 10.17 19.64
CA LYS A 94 -2.50 11.25 19.75
C LYS A 94 -1.55 11.29 18.55
N LEU A 95 -1.06 10.12 18.11
CA LEU A 95 -0.21 10.02 16.93
C LEU A 95 -0.96 10.46 15.66
N HIS A 96 -2.23 10.09 15.53
CA HIS A 96 -3.09 10.53 14.43
C HIS A 96 -3.26 12.05 14.42
N ASP A 97 -3.57 12.65 15.56
CA ASP A 97 -3.73 14.10 15.69
C ASP A 97 -2.41 14.84 15.35
N LEU A 98 -1.27 14.29 15.78
CA LEU A 98 0.06 14.83 15.45
C LEU A 98 0.35 14.74 13.95
N ALA A 99 0.09 13.58 13.33
CA ALA A 99 0.31 13.40 11.89
C ALA A 99 -0.56 14.35 11.06
N TYR A 100 -1.80 14.58 11.48
CA TYR A 100 -2.69 15.56 10.85
C TYR A 100 -2.12 16.98 10.94
N GLN A 101 -1.69 17.40 12.14
CA GLN A 101 -1.09 18.71 12.35
C GLN A 101 0.19 18.90 11.52
N LEU A 102 1.06 17.90 11.51
CA LEU A 102 2.29 17.91 10.71
C LEU A 102 1.98 18.09 9.21
N GLY A 103 0.95 17.40 8.70
CA GLY A 103 0.53 17.51 7.31
C GLY A 103 0.01 18.91 6.95
N LEU A 104 -0.70 19.58 7.87
CA LEU A 104 -1.12 20.97 7.68
C LEU A 104 0.07 21.93 7.63
N GLU A 105 1.05 21.75 8.52
CA GLU A 105 2.27 22.55 8.58
C GLU A 105 3.13 22.35 7.34
N GLU A 106 3.31 21.11 6.90
CA GLU A 106 4.03 20.78 5.67
C GLU A 106 3.36 21.42 4.44
N ALA A 107 2.04 21.30 4.30
CA ALA A 107 1.31 21.90 3.19
C ALA A 107 1.45 23.44 3.15
N LYS A 108 1.47 24.09 4.32
CA LYS A 108 1.70 25.52 4.45
C LYS A 108 3.11 25.89 4.01
N GLU A 109 4.14 25.18 4.47
CA GLU A 109 5.52 25.45 4.09
C GLU A 109 5.78 25.14 2.60
N MET A 110 5.15 24.11 2.04
CA MET A 110 5.20 23.81 0.60
C MET A 110 4.58 24.95 -0.23
N THR A 111 3.44 25.47 0.20
CA THR A 111 2.79 26.62 -0.43
C THR A 111 3.69 27.87 -0.35
N ARG A 112 4.30 28.11 0.81
CA ARG A 112 5.27 29.20 0.99
C ARG A 112 6.49 29.04 0.08
N GLY A 113 7.05 27.84 -0.03
CA GLY A 113 8.14 27.53 -0.94
C GLY A 113 7.79 27.82 -2.39
N LYS A 114 6.55 27.51 -2.82
CA LYS A 114 6.04 27.85 -4.15
C LYS A 114 6.04 29.37 -4.39
N TYR A 115 5.55 30.17 -3.45
CA TYR A 115 5.56 31.64 -3.56
C TYR A 115 6.95 32.25 -3.54
N LEU A 116 7.87 31.67 -2.78
CA LEU A 116 9.28 32.07 -2.75
C LEU A 116 10.07 31.53 -3.96
N ASN A 117 9.42 30.77 -4.83
CA ASN A 117 9.98 30.22 -6.05
C ASN A 117 11.28 29.43 -5.84
N ILE A 118 11.45 28.82 -4.66
CA ILE A 118 12.66 28.06 -4.31
C ILE A 118 12.82 26.78 -5.14
N PHE A 119 11.72 26.32 -5.74
CA PHE A 119 11.68 25.18 -6.64
C PHE A 119 11.91 25.56 -8.11
N SER A 120 12.07 26.84 -8.46
CA SER A 120 12.43 27.23 -9.84
C SER A 120 13.86 26.85 -10.17
N SER A 121 14.03 26.16 -11.30
CA SER A 121 15.34 25.72 -11.75
C SER A 121 16.19 26.92 -12.22
N LYS A 122 17.46 26.99 -11.79
CA LYS A 122 18.45 28.01 -12.24
C LYS A 122 18.62 28.09 -13.77
N ARG A 123 18.15 27.09 -14.53
CA ARG A 123 18.16 27.08 -16.01
C ARG A 123 17.42 28.26 -16.65
N GLN A 124 16.41 28.84 -15.98
CA GLN A 124 15.74 30.05 -16.48
C GLN A 124 16.54 31.34 -16.29
N ARG A 125 17.62 31.34 -15.49
CA ARG A 125 18.43 32.55 -15.20
C ARG A 125 19.59 32.78 -16.17
N LEU A 126 19.80 31.90 -17.15
CA LEU A 126 20.92 31.99 -18.10
C LEU A 126 20.52 32.53 -19.50
N HIS A 127 19.29 33.00 -19.68
CA HIS A 127 18.79 33.53 -20.96
C HIS A 127 18.35 35.01 -20.88
N ASN A 128 18.99 35.81 -20.02
CA ASN A 128 18.95 37.27 -20.08
C ASN A 128 20.37 37.83 -20.11
#